data_AF-A0A6I4UTN3-F1
#
_entry.id   AF-A0A6I4UTN3-F1
#
_cell.length_a   1.000
_cell.length_b   1.000
_cell.length_c   1.000
_cell.angle_alpha   90.00
_cell.angle_beta   90.00
_cell.angle_gamma   90.00
#
_symmetry.space_group_name_H-M   'P 1'
#
loop_
_entity.id
_entity.type
_entity.pdbx_description
1 polymer ?
#
loop_
_entity_poly.entity_id
_entity_poly.type
_entity_poly.pdbx_seq_one_letter_code
_entity_poly.pdbx_strand_id
1 'polypeptide(L)'
;MGVPTIRTGKYHGKADLGLSRYLALYLAQAGWILLGVYLLNNAYWPSSCQPTGAVEFVTCSIRLPESRNWVEAALLTWLWSTPILVLLDLSRRYSALVARRTR
;
A
#
# COMPACT_ATOMS: atom_id res chain seq x y z
N MET A 1 -46.03 2.71 5.29
CA MET A 1 -44.69 2.88 4.67
C MET A 1 -43.65 2.82 5.77
N GLY A 2 -43.01 1.67 5.95
CA GLY A 2 -41.97 1.47 6.96
C GLY A 2 -40.60 1.70 6.33
N VAL A 3 -39.81 2.58 6.92
CA VAL A 3 -38.43 2.87 6.49
C VAL A 3 -37.57 1.62 6.73
N PRO A 4 -36.82 1.10 5.74
CA PRO A 4 -35.84 0.07 6.01
C PRO A 4 -34.67 0.70 6.78
N THR A 5 -34.57 0.38 8.07
CA THR A 5 -33.37 0.67 8.86
C THR A 5 -32.25 -0.23 8.34
N ILE A 6 -31.27 0.35 7.65
CA ILE A 6 -30.02 -0.35 7.33
C ILE A 6 -29.30 -0.60 8.65
N ARG A 7 -29.52 -1.78 9.22
CA ARG A 7 -28.65 -2.32 10.28
C ARG A 7 -27.28 -2.52 9.62
N THR A 8 -26.40 -1.54 9.77
CA THR A 8 -24.96 -1.72 9.58
C THR A 8 -24.47 -2.63 10.71
N GLY A 9 -24.79 -3.91 10.58
CA GLY A 9 -24.34 -4.97 11.47
C GLY A 9 -22.82 -4.99 11.48
N LYS A 10 -22.26 -4.73 12.67
CA LYS A 10 -20.90 -5.09 13.05
C LYS A 10 -20.64 -6.55 12.66
N TYR A 11 -20.10 -6.81 11.48
CA TYR A 11 -19.50 -8.09 11.15
C TYR A 11 -18.15 -8.20 11.87
N HIS A 12 -18.20 -8.29 13.21
CA HIS A 12 -17.10 -8.78 14.04
C HIS A 12 -17.27 -10.29 14.24
N GLY A 13 -17.51 -11.02 13.14
CA GLY A 13 -17.49 -12.47 13.15
C GLY A 13 -16.07 -12.93 13.45
N LYS A 14 -15.87 -13.57 14.60
CA LYS A 14 -14.71 -14.41 14.91
C LYS A 14 -14.78 -15.66 14.02
N ALA A 15 -14.75 -15.48 12.71
CA ALA A 15 -14.63 -16.60 11.78
C ALA A 15 -13.16 -17.02 11.78
N ASP A 16 -12.88 -18.29 12.07
CA ASP A 16 -11.57 -18.86 11.85
C ASP A 16 -11.17 -18.60 10.40
N LEU A 17 -10.14 -17.78 10.23
CA LEU A 17 -9.62 -17.42 8.93
C LEU A 17 -8.87 -18.65 8.42
N GLY A 18 -9.46 -19.35 7.45
CA GLY A 18 -8.80 -20.49 6.81
C GLY A 18 -7.41 -20.13 6.29
N LEU A 19 -6.47 -21.07 6.37
CA LEU A 19 -5.06 -20.91 5.97
C LEU A 19 -4.91 -20.26 4.57
N SER A 20 -5.83 -20.57 3.66
CA SER A 20 -5.89 -20.02 2.30
C SER A 20 -5.96 -18.49 2.27
N ARG A 21 -6.66 -17.85 3.21
CA ARG A 21 -6.74 -16.38 3.29
C ARG A 21 -5.39 -15.77 3.66
N TYR A 22 -4.70 -16.33 4.65
CA TYR A 22 -3.38 -15.85 5.03
C TYR A 22 -2.37 -16.02 3.89
N LEU A 23 -2.39 -17.19 3.24
CA LEU A 23 -1.54 -17.46 2.08
C LEU A 23 -1.76 -16.45 0.96
N ALA A 24 -3.01 -16.20 0.57
CA ALA A 24 -3.32 -15.20 -0.46
C ALA A 24 -2.83 -13.79 -0.07
N LEU A 25 -2.96 -13.43 1.20
CA LEU A 25 -2.54 -12.13 1.73
C LEU A 25 -1.01 -11.97 1.68
N TYR A 26 -0.26 -12.98 2.10
CA TYR A 26 1.20 -12.97 2.02
C TYR A 26 1.72 -13.03 0.58
N LEU A 27 1.06 -13.77 -0.30
CA LEU A 27 1.40 -13.77 -1.74
C LEU A 27 1.18 -12.39 -2.37
N ALA A 28 0.08 -11.72 -2.03
CA ALA A 28 -0.17 -10.36 -2.51
C ALA A 28 0.90 -9.38 -1.99
N GLN A 29 1.30 -9.50 -0.73
CA GLN A 29 2.38 -8.68 -0.15
C GLN A 29 3.72 -8.95 -0.84
N ALA A 30 4.08 -10.23 -1.04
CA ALA A 30 5.31 -10.60 -1.75
C ALA A 30 5.29 -10.10 -3.19
N GLY A 31 4.17 -10.27 -3.91
CA GLY A 31 3.99 -9.74 -5.25
C GLY A 31 4.11 -8.23 -5.32
N TRP A 32 3.59 -7.51 -4.32
CA TRP A 32 3.72 -6.06 -4.23
C TRP A 32 5.17 -5.60 -4.05
N ILE A 33 5.96 -6.30 -3.22
CA ILE A 33 7.38 -6.02 -3.02
C ILE A 33 8.17 -6.33 -4.29
N LEU A 34 7.94 -7.50 -4.90
CA LEU A 34 8.59 -7.91 -6.15
C LEU A 34 8.28 -6.96 -7.30
N LEU A 35 7.04 -6.47 -7.38
CA LEU A 35 6.65 -5.44 -8.34
C LEU A 35 7.48 -4.17 -8.15
N GLY A 36 7.66 -3.72 -6.91
CA GLY A 36 8.50 -2.57 -6.60
C GLY A 36 9.95 -2.75 -7.07
N VAL A 37 10.56 -3.89 -6.73
CA VAL A 37 11.94 -4.23 -7.13
C VAL A 37 12.07 -4.31 -8.66
N TYR A 38 11.10 -4.92 -9.33
CA TYR A 38 11.06 -5.00 -10.78
C TYR A 38 11.00 -3.59 -11.41
N LEU A 39 10.12 -2.74 -10.93
CA LEU A 39 9.98 -1.37 -11.43
C LEU A 39 11.25 -0.54 -11.17
N LEU A 40 11.85 -0.68 -9.98
CA LEU A 40 13.13 -0.04 -9.63
C LEU A 40 14.27 -0.42 -10.57
N ASN A 41 14.40 -1.70 -10.89
CA ASN A 41 15.47 -2.20 -11.78
C ASN A 41 15.26 -1.86 -13.25
N ASN A 42 14.02 -1.64 -13.68
CA ASN A 42 13.68 -1.33 -15.08
C ASN A 42 13.42 0.16 -15.33
N ALA A 43 13.28 0.97 -14.29
CA ALA A 43 13.05 2.40 -14.43
C ALA A 43 14.35 3.12 -14.81
N TYR A 44 14.24 4.03 -15.77
CA TYR A 44 15.33 4.91 -16.13
C TYR A 44 15.29 6.17 -15.26
N TRP A 45 16.37 6.42 -14.52
CA TRP A 45 16.52 7.65 -13.73
C TRP A 45 17.30 8.68 -14.55
N PRO A 46 16.78 9.91 -14.73
CA PRO A 46 17.52 10.95 -15.44
C PRO A 46 18.80 11.29 -14.67
N SER A 47 19.89 11.57 -15.40
CA SER A 47 21.19 11.92 -14.81
C SER A 47 21.15 13.17 -13.93
N SER A 48 20.16 14.03 -14.14
CA SER A 48 19.90 15.22 -13.31
C SER A 48 19.28 14.91 -11.94
N CYS A 49 18.80 13.68 -11.72
CA CYS A 49 18.12 13.28 -10.49
C CYS A 49 18.42 11.80 -10.18
N GLN A 50 19.67 11.52 -9.83
CA GLN A 50 20.07 10.23 -9.26
C GLN A 50 19.88 10.25 -7.74
N PRO A 51 19.08 9.35 -7.17
CA PRO A 51 18.86 9.33 -5.74
C PRO A 51 20.08 8.72 -5.03
N THR A 52 20.84 9.54 -4.29
CA THR A 52 21.93 9.08 -3.43
C THR A 52 21.46 8.84 -1.99
N GLY A 53 20.32 9.41 -1.62
CA GLY A 53 19.68 9.23 -0.30
C GLY A 53 18.15 9.04 -0.37
N ALA A 54 17.57 8.66 0.78
CA ALA A 54 16.13 8.39 0.90
C ALA A 54 15.24 9.61 0.61
N VAL A 55 15.69 10.82 0.97
CA VAL A 55 14.96 12.07 0.70
C VAL A 55 14.95 12.39 -0.79
N GLU A 56 16.10 12.24 -1.43
CA GLU A 56 16.26 12.44 -2.88
C GLU A 56 15.45 11.44 -3.68
N PHE A 57 15.30 10.21 -3.15
CA PHE A 57 14.43 9.20 -3.73
C PHE A 57 12.98 9.69 -3.84
N VAL A 58 12.47 10.38 -2.82
CA VAL A 58 11.11 10.93 -2.83
C VAL A 58 11.02 12.17 -3.72
N THR A 59 11.96 13.10 -3.65
CA THR A 59 11.90 14.34 -4.44
C THR A 59 12.11 14.08 -5.94
N CYS A 60 13.05 13.20 -6.30
CA CYS A 60 13.27 12.79 -7.68
C CYS A 60 12.15 11.91 -8.22
N SER A 61 11.40 11.18 -7.37
CA SER A 61 10.26 10.37 -7.82
C SER A 61 9.22 11.16 -8.60
N ILE A 62 9.01 12.44 -8.27
CA ILE A 62 8.02 13.30 -8.93
C ILE A 62 8.37 13.58 -10.41
N ARG A 63 9.66 13.50 -10.76
CA ARG A 63 10.17 13.74 -12.11
C ARG A 63 10.20 12.49 -12.99
N LEU A 64 9.98 11.30 -12.41
CA LEU A 64 9.96 10.03 -13.17
C LEU A 64 9.01 10.01 -14.37
N PRO A 65 7.74 10.48 -14.30
CA PRO A 65 6.84 10.38 -15.44
C PRO A 65 7.17 11.32 -16.62
N GLU A 66 8.24 12.13 -16.54
CA GLU A 66 8.62 13.06 -17.63
C GLU A 66 9.02 12.33 -18.93
N SER A 67 9.55 11.11 -18.83
CA SER A 67 9.92 10.30 -20.01
C SER A 67 8.74 9.71 -20.77
N ARG A 68 7.51 9.81 -20.23
CA ARG A 68 6.29 9.14 -20.72
C ARG A 68 6.35 7.60 -20.76
N ASN A 69 7.33 6.98 -20.11
CA ASN A 69 7.40 5.52 -20.00
C ASN A 69 6.45 4.99 -18.93
N TRP A 70 5.76 3.88 -19.24
CA TRP A 70 4.80 3.26 -18.31
C TRP A 70 5.46 2.73 -17.03
N VAL A 71 6.70 2.25 -17.13
CA VAL A 71 7.47 1.72 -15.99
C VAL A 71 7.72 2.81 -14.96
N GLU A 72 8.07 4.01 -15.40
CA GLU A 72 8.41 5.14 -14.54
C GLU A 72 7.15 5.73 -13.86
N ALA A 73 6.04 5.82 -14.60
CA ALA A 73 4.75 6.19 -14.03
C ALA A 73 4.23 5.16 -13.01
N ALA A 74 4.42 3.86 -13.29
CA ALA A 74 4.08 2.79 -12.37
C ALA A 74 4.97 2.83 -11.11
N LEU A 75 6.28 3.10 -11.26
CA LEU A 75 7.20 3.23 -10.14
C LEU A 75 6.83 4.42 -9.24
N LEU A 76 6.49 5.57 -9.81
CA LEU A 76 5.95 6.71 -9.05
C LEU A 76 4.70 6.27 -8.27
N THR A 77 3.75 5.61 -8.94
CA THR A 77 2.51 5.17 -8.28
C THR A 77 2.81 4.21 -7.12
N TRP A 78 3.73 3.26 -7.33
CA TRP A 78 4.14 2.30 -6.31
C TRP A 78 4.81 3.00 -5.11
N LEU A 79 5.69 3.97 -5.36
CA LEU A 79 6.38 4.78 -4.34
C LEU A 79 5.44 5.60 -3.47
N TRP A 80 4.39 6.16 -4.07
CA TRP A 80 3.45 7.01 -3.35
C TRP A 80 2.31 6.22 -2.70
N SER A 81 1.94 5.07 -3.26
CA SER A 81 0.92 4.20 -2.67
C SER A 81 1.43 3.39 -1.48
N THR A 82 2.67 2.90 -1.51
CA THR A 82 3.27 2.14 -0.40
C THR A 82 3.18 2.82 0.98
N PRO A 83 3.60 4.09 1.18
CA PRO A 83 3.51 4.74 2.48
C PRO A 83 2.05 4.92 2.93
N ILE A 84 1.14 5.20 2.00
CA ILE A 84 -0.30 5.34 2.29
C ILE A 84 -0.86 3.99 2.79
N LEU A 85 -0.54 2.89 2.10
CA LEU A 85 -0.99 1.55 2.50
C LEU A 85 -0.43 1.17 3.87
N VAL A 86 0.84 1.48 4.15
CA VAL A 86 1.46 1.24 5.46
C VAL A 86 0.79 2.07 6.55
N LEU A 87 0.54 3.36 6.31
CA LEU A 87 -0.18 4.23 7.25
C LEU A 87 -1.61 3.73 7.51
N LEU A 88 -2.30 3.24 6.49
CA LEU A 88 -3.63 2.65 6.64
C LEU A 88 -3.59 1.36 7.45
N ASP A 89 -2.60 0.50 7.26
CA ASP A 89 -2.43 -0.71 8.08
C ASP A 89 -2.12 -0.34 9.54
N LEU A 90 -1.23 0.62 9.77
CA LEU A 90 -0.90 1.12 11.11
C LEU A 90 -2.12 1.74 11.80
N SER A 91 -2.91 2.57 11.11
CA SER A 91 -4.11 3.17 11.68
C SER A 91 -5.16 2.11 12.06
N ARG A 92 -5.31 1.04 11.26
CA ARG A 92 -6.17 -0.10 11.57
C ARG A 92 -5.69 -0.85 12.81
N ARG A 93 -4.39 -1.13 12.90
CA ARG A 93 -3.78 -1.79 14.07
C ARG A 93 -3.92 -0.93 15.33
N TYR A 94 -3.65 0.37 15.22
CA TYR A 94 -3.80 1.32 16.31
C TYR A 94 -5.24 1.38 16.81
N SER A 95 -6.21 1.50 15.91
CA SER A 95 -7.64 1.50 16.26
C SER A 95 -8.06 0.21 16.98
N ALA A 96 -7.55 -0.94 16.53
CA ALA A 96 -7.79 -2.23 17.19
C ALA A 96 -7.15 -2.31 18.58
N LEU A 97 -5.95 -1.73 18.77
CA LEU A 97 -5.29 -1.64 20.07
C LEU A 97 -6.06 -0.73 21.05
N VAL A 98 -6.49 0.46 20.59
CA VAL A 98 -7.28 1.40 21.39
C VAL A 98 -8.59 0.75 21.83
N ALA A 99 -9.30 0.06 20.93
CA ALA A 99 -10.54 -0.64 21.25
C ALA A 99 -10.37 -1.80 22.25
N ARG A 100 -9.17 -2.39 22.35
CA ARG A 100 -8.85 -3.39 23.39
C ARG A 100 -8.55 -2.74 24.74
N ARG A 101 -7.99 -1.53 24.76
CA ARG A 101 -7.63 -0.81 25.99
C ARG A 101 -8.86 -0.20 26.71
N THR A 102 -9.92 0.12 25.97
CA THR A 102 -11.15 0.72 26.52
C THR A 102 -12.20 -0.31 26.98
N ARG A 103 -11.87 -1.59 26.98
CA ARG A 103 -12.72 -2.69 27.43
C ARG A 103 -12.10 -3.35 28.65
#